data_AF-A0AAQ4EH28-F1
#
_entry.id   AF-A0AAQ4EH28-F1
#
_cell.length_a   1.000
_cell.length_b   1.000
_cell.length_c   1.000
_cell.angle_alpha   90.00
_cell.angle_beta   90.00
_cell.angle_gamma   90.00
#
_symmetry.space_group_name_H-M   'P 1'
#
loop_
_entity.id
_entity.type
_entity.pdbx_description
1 polymer ?
#
loop_
_entity_poly.entity_id
_entity_poly.type
_entity_poly.pdbx_seq_one_letter_code
_entity_poly.pdbx_strand_id
1 'polypeptide(L)'
;MAAPCWLFRNGRYGFGRIKIASAHCRIAGSISRASTAPSKQTPSTIVKPLAKTGQYVISKFKFFLEGYDKILKKFPVAYRLHQVFLVGTRDLYQDVRNYMKISQDLRAGKSVRELSRKELELYYQVPRDILKVAPTLLVISLPGTNFFMFPLVYLFPRQLLTWQFWSLEQRVDYSVAAQKKKVYSFRSVFRHLQSKVPQGEQGETLLGVFHKLGSGTHPTVAEVLAIKQYFSTKPLSLSSLSRNHLVALCRIHGKSTFFLGRKRRLWKHGGFVREMDLAMAREGLGQMDLSELRWACFLRGINPMGLSKRDMVLWLQDWIHISSNIEGDCISLLLHCPVLLAYNAPSNWILIH
;
A
#
# COMPACT_ATOMS: atom_id res chain seq x y z
N MET A 1 2.73 25.39 -75.53
CA MET A 1 2.16 26.59 -74.87
C MET A 1 2.12 26.32 -73.37
N ALA A 2 2.83 26.96 -72.45
CA ALA A 2 3.96 27.89 -72.46
C ALA A 2 4.68 27.67 -71.11
N ALA A 3 6.01 27.72 -71.10
CA ALA A 3 6.84 27.84 -69.87
C ALA A 3 6.94 29.33 -69.46
N PRO A 4 7.50 29.67 -68.28
CA PRO A 4 8.96 29.89 -68.18
C PRO A 4 9.55 29.37 -66.84
N CYS A 5 10.78 28.88 -66.68
CA CYS A 5 12.12 29.23 -67.17
C CYS A 5 12.73 30.53 -66.60
N TRP A 6 13.55 30.37 -65.54
CA TRP A 6 14.74 31.17 -65.17
C TRP A 6 15.67 30.15 -64.46
N LEU A 7 16.75 29.56 -64.98
CA LEU A 7 17.93 29.96 -65.75
C LEU A 7 19.01 30.74 -64.95
N PHE A 8 20.22 30.16 -65.00
CA PHE A 8 21.58 30.65 -64.68
C PHE A 8 22.03 30.81 -63.21
N ARG A 9 23.31 30.62 -62.80
CA ARG A 9 24.55 29.94 -63.25
C ARG A 9 25.67 30.44 -62.30
N ASN A 10 26.62 29.56 -61.97
CA ASN A 10 28.04 29.75 -61.56
C ASN A 10 28.44 31.00 -60.74
N GLY A 11 29.05 30.82 -59.56
CA GLY A 11 30.51 30.69 -59.42
C GLY A 11 31.08 32.04 -58.96
N ARG A 12 31.91 32.18 -57.92
CA ARG A 12 33.31 31.73 -57.83
C ARG A 12 33.94 32.45 -56.61
N TYR A 13 34.87 31.78 -55.93
CA TYR A 13 36.04 32.26 -55.15
C TYR A 13 35.84 33.37 -54.09
N GLY A 14 36.46 33.39 -52.91
CA GLY A 14 37.57 32.64 -52.34
C GLY A 14 38.10 33.43 -51.13
N PHE A 15 38.67 32.71 -50.17
CA PHE A 15 39.66 33.12 -49.17
C PHE A 15 39.52 34.44 -48.39
N GLY A 16 39.37 34.29 -47.06
CA GLY A 16 39.69 35.32 -46.08
C GLY A 16 39.73 34.76 -44.67
N ARG A 17 40.88 34.19 -44.26
CA ARG A 17 41.21 34.00 -42.84
C ARG A 17 41.25 35.37 -42.17
N ILE A 18 40.56 35.55 -41.04
CA ILE A 18 41.04 36.35 -39.90
C ILE A 18 40.38 35.83 -38.61
N LYS A 19 41.23 35.73 -37.60
CA LYS A 19 41.06 35.17 -36.26
C LYS A 19 39.98 35.92 -35.46
N ILE A 20 39.17 35.17 -34.71
CA ILE A 20 38.59 35.68 -33.45
C ILE A 20 38.90 34.65 -32.36
N ALA A 21 39.45 35.18 -31.27
CA ALA A 21 40.14 34.47 -30.22
C ALA A 21 39.25 33.45 -29.48
N SER A 22 39.82 32.27 -29.27
CA SER A 22 39.37 31.30 -28.27
C SER A 22 39.53 31.92 -26.88
N ALA A 23 38.42 32.32 -26.27
CA ALA A 23 38.37 32.65 -24.84
C ALA A 23 38.31 31.34 -24.05
N HIS A 24 39.49 30.84 -23.67
CA HIS A 24 39.64 29.87 -22.59
C HIS A 24 39.20 30.51 -21.27
N CYS A 25 37.92 30.38 -20.93
CA CYS A 25 37.48 30.63 -19.56
C CYS A 25 37.58 29.33 -18.76
N ARG A 26 38.72 29.14 -18.08
CA ARG A 26 38.82 28.18 -16.97
C ARG A 26 38.00 28.74 -15.82
N ILE A 27 36.78 28.24 -15.65
CA ILE A 27 36.10 28.31 -14.35
C ILE A 27 36.28 26.95 -13.70
N ALA A 28 37.25 26.89 -12.81
CA ALA A 28 37.34 25.89 -11.77
C ALA A 28 36.15 26.09 -10.83
N GLY A 29 35.01 25.49 -11.17
CA GLY A 29 33.86 25.37 -10.30
C GLY A 29 33.79 23.93 -9.81
N SER A 30 34.23 23.72 -8.57
CA SER A 30 34.05 22.48 -7.83
C SER A 30 32.61 21.97 -8.01
N ILE A 31 32.44 20.86 -8.74
CA ILE A 31 31.18 20.10 -8.70
C ILE A 31 31.17 19.45 -7.31
N SER A 32 30.74 20.22 -6.31
CA SER A 32 30.28 19.66 -5.05
C SER A 32 29.08 18.82 -5.41
N ARG A 33 29.31 17.51 -5.54
CA ARG A 33 28.27 16.49 -5.50
C ARG A 33 27.59 16.67 -4.15
N ALA A 34 26.60 17.53 -4.10
CA ALA A 34 25.70 17.65 -2.95
C ALA A 34 24.92 16.34 -2.92
N SER A 35 25.54 15.34 -2.31
CA SER A 35 24.85 14.22 -1.70
C SER A 35 23.94 14.85 -0.66
N THR A 36 22.72 15.20 -1.05
CA THR A 36 21.62 15.42 -0.13
C THR A 36 21.37 14.08 0.54
N ALA A 37 22.18 13.82 1.57
CA ALA A 37 21.88 12.82 2.57
C ALA A 37 20.43 13.07 3.01
N PRO A 38 19.56 12.04 3.00
CA PRO A 38 18.21 12.21 3.52
C PRO A 38 18.35 12.74 4.95
N SER A 39 17.57 13.78 5.26
CA SER A 39 17.55 14.41 6.58
C SER A 39 17.53 13.33 7.66
N LYS A 40 18.27 13.54 8.76
CA LYS A 40 18.21 12.68 9.94
C LYS A 40 16.80 12.75 10.52
N GLN A 41 15.90 11.97 9.96
CA GLN A 41 14.51 11.95 10.38
C GLN A 41 14.38 11.06 11.61
N THR A 42 13.62 11.53 12.59
CA THR A 42 13.29 10.86 13.84
C THR A 42 12.87 9.40 13.59
N PRO A 43 13.37 8.42 14.37
CA PRO A 43 13.00 7.02 14.21
C PRO A 43 11.48 6.89 14.30
N SER A 44 10.86 6.18 13.35
CA SER A 44 9.40 6.11 13.30
C SER A 44 8.85 5.40 14.54
N THR A 45 8.13 6.12 15.41
CA THR A 45 7.54 5.59 16.66
C THR A 45 6.41 4.57 16.43
N ILE A 46 6.04 4.35 15.16
CA ILE A 46 4.80 3.67 14.75
C ILE A 46 4.98 2.16 14.65
N VAL A 47 6.05 1.71 14.01
CA VAL A 47 6.37 0.29 13.85
C VAL A 47 7.29 -0.11 15.00
N LYS A 48 6.69 -0.69 16.04
CA LYS A 48 7.43 -1.14 17.22
C LYS A 48 7.91 -2.58 17.03
N PRO A 49 9.06 -2.94 17.62
CA PRO A 49 9.48 -4.32 17.70
C PRO A 49 8.43 -5.15 18.45
N LEU A 50 8.32 -6.42 18.09
CA LEU A 50 7.40 -7.35 18.72
C LEU A 50 7.69 -7.48 20.23
N ALA A 51 6.65 -7.48 21.05
CA ALA A 51 6.77 -7.73 22.48
C ALA A 51 7.29 -9.15 22.76
N LYS A 52 7.95 -9.38 23.91
CA LYS A 52 8.52 -10.69 24.29
C LYS A 52 7.48 -11.82 24.21
N THR A 53 6.26 -11.58 24.72
CA THR A 53 5.15 -12.54 24.69
C THR A 53 4.72 -12.88 23.26
N GLY A 54 4.58 -11.90 22.39
CA GLY A 54 4.25 -12.12 20.98
C GLY A 54 5.33 -12.92 20.26
N GLN A 55 6.60 -12.70 20.59
CA GLN A 55 7.70 -13.47 20.00
C GLN A 55 7.69 -14.92 20.45
N TYR A 56 7.37 -15.18 21.72
CA TYR A 56 7.21 -16.54 22.20
C TYR A 56 6.15 -17.28 21.39
N VAL A 57 4.97 -16.67 21.21
CA VAL A 57 3.88 -17.26 20.40
C VAL A 57 4.33 -17.55 18.98
N ILE A 58 4.97 -16.59 18.31
CA ILE A 58 5.43 -16.76 16.92
C ILE A 58 6.57 -17.79 16.83
N SER A 59 7.45 -17.86 17.83
CA SER A 59 8.51 -18.87 17.88
C SER A 59 7.97 -20.29 18.07
N LYS A 60 6.93 -20.45 18.90
CA LYS A 60 6.23 -21.73 19.07
C LYS A 60 5.50 -22.13 17.79
N PHE A 61 4.86 -21.17 17.12
CA PHE A 61 4.23 -21.42 15.82
C PHE A 61 5.25 -21.82 14.76
N LYS A 62 6.42 -21.15 14.71
CA LYS A 62 7.54 -21.54 13.83
C LYS A 62 7.96 -22.98 14.07
N PHE A 63 8.18 -23.36 15.34
CA PHE A 63 8.57 -24.73 15.70
C PHE A 63 7.50 -25.75 15.32
N PHE A 64 6.22 -25.41 15.51
CA PHE A 64 5.10 -26.22 15.05
C PHE A 64 5.13 -26.46 13.53
N LEU A 65 5.36 -25.41 12.73
CA LEU A 65 5.46 -25.52 11.27
C LEU A 65 6.62 -26.41 10.81
N GLU A 66 7.77 -26.39 11.50
CA GLU A 66 8.93 -27.24 11.15
C GLU A 66 8.62 -28.75 11.25
N GLY A 67 7.71 -29.14 12.15
CA GLY A 67 7.24 -30.52 12.28
C GLY A 67 6.03 -30.86 11.39
N TYR A 68 5.33 -29.85 10.87
CA TYR A 68 4.02 -30.00 10.23
C TYR A 68 4.11 -30.74 8.88
N ASP A 69 5.17 -30.51 8.11
CA ASP A 69 5.41 -31.23 6.84
C ASP A 69 5.46 -32.75 7.04
N LYS A 70 6.00 -33.21 8.19
CA LYS A 70 6.07 -34.64 8.53
C LYS A 70 4.69 -35.22 8.87
N ILE A 71 3.83 -34.40 9.49
CA ILE A 71 2.46 -34.78 9.83
C ILE A 71 1.63 -34.89 8.54
N LEU A 72 1.73 -33.90 7.65
CA LEU A 72 1.05 -33.90 6.35
C LEU A 72 1.44 -35.13 5.51
N LYS A 73 2.72 -35.54 5.50
CA LYS A 73 3.17 -36.72 4.74
C LYS A 73 2.52 -38.05 5.19
N LYS A 74 1.96 -38.13 6.40
CA LYS A 74 1.33 -39.36 6.90
C LYS A 74 -0.10 -39.58 6.41
N PHE A 75 -0.73 -38.59 5.75
CA PHE A 75 -2.13 -38.66 5.37
C PHE A 75 -2.31 -38.68 3.84
N PRO A 76 -2.72 -39.80 3.23
CA PRO A 76 -2.87 -39.95 1.79
C PRO A 76 -4.22 -39.38 1.27
N VAL A 77 -4.58 -38.16 1.66
CA VAL A 77 -5.83 -37.52 1.19
C VAL A 77 -5.54 -36.71 -0.08
N ALA A 78 -6.41 -36.86 -1.08
CA ALA A 78 -6.49 -36.11 -2.35
C ALA A 78 -5.21 -35.32 -2.73
N TYR A 79 -4.37 -35.93 -3.58
CA TYR A 79 -3.05 -35.42 -3.99
C TYR A 79 -3.04 -33.90 -4.26
N ARG A 80 -4.04 -33.36 -4.96
CA ARG A 80 -4.10 -31.93 -5.29
C ARG A 80 -4.25 -31.01 -4.07
N LEU A 81 -5.12 -31.35 -3.10
CA LEU A 81 -5.33 -30.54 -1.90
C LEU A 81 -4.10 -30.60 -0.99
N HIS A 82 -3.50 -31.78 -0.88
CA HIS A 82 -2.27 -31.99 -0.13
C HIS A 82 -1.09 -31.16 -0.66
N GLN A 83 -0.89 -31.12 -1.98
CA GLN A 83 0.16 -30.31 -2.61
C GLN A 83 -0.02 -28.81 -2.32
N VAL A 84 -1.25 -28.29 -2.43
CA VAL A 84 -1.55 -26.89 -2.10
C VAL A 84 -1.21 -26.59 -0.63
N PHE A 85 -1.53 -27.50 0.28
CA PHE A 85 -1.21 -27.36 1.69
C PHE A 85 0.28 -27.43 2.00
N LEU A 86 1.01 -28.36 1.37
CA LEU A 86 2.47 -28.46 1.55
C LEU A 86 3.16 -27.20 1.07
N VAL A 87 2.84 -26.74 -0.16
CA VAL A 87 3.41 -25.51 -0.72
C VAL A 87 3.06 -24.31 0.16
N GLY A 88 1.79 -24.14 0.52
CA GLY A 88 1.35 -23.02 1.36
C GLY A 88 1.94 -23.05 2.77
N THR A 89 2.15 -24.21 3.38
CA THR A 89 2.83 -24.35 4.69
C THR A 89 4.30 -23.95 4.57
N ARG A 90 4.99 -24.39 3.51
CA ARG A 90 6.39 -24.04 3.25
C ARG A 90 6.54 -22.53 3.04
N ASP A 91 5.68 -21.92 2.25
CA ASP A 91 5.67 -20.47 2.01
C ASP A 91 5.40 -19.70 3.32
N LEU A 92 4.39 -20.13 4.08
CA LEU A 92 4.10 -19.55 5.40
C LEU A 92 5.27 -19.69 6.38
N TYR A 93 5.96 -20.84 6.40
CA TYR A 93 7.14 -21.04 7.21
C TYR A 93 8.26 -20.05 6.85
N GLN A 94 8.49 -19.87 5.55
CA GLN A 94 9.50 -18.93 5.07
C GLN A 94 9.16 -17.49 5.48
N ASP A 95 7.89 -17.10 5.39
CA ASP A 95 7.40 -15.80 5.84
C ASP A 95 7.58 -15.62 7.35
N VAL A 96 7.21 -16.61 8.17
CA VAL A 96 7.41 -16.59 9.63
C VAL A 96 8.89 -16.48 9.98
N ARG A 97 9.77 -17.19 9.28
CA ARG A 97 11.22 -17.12 9.46
C ARG A 97 11.75 -15.72 9.14
N ASN A 98 11.35 -15.14 8.01
CA ASN A 98 11.75 -13.80 7.60
C ASN A 98 11.25 -12.73 8.58
N TYR A 99 9.99 -12.85 9.01
CA TYR A 99 9.40 -12.00 10.03
C TYR A 99 10.22 -12.00 11.33
N MET A 100 10.67 -13.18 11.77
CA MET A 100 11.47 -13.32 12.99
C MET A 100 12.84 -12.64 12.86
N LYS A 101 13.48 -12.72 11.68
CA LYS A 101 14.74 -12.00 11.40
C LYS A 101 14.53 -10.49 11.46
N ILE A 102 13.53 -9.97 10.75
CA ILE A 102 13.19 -8.53 10.77
C ILE A 102 12.87 -8.06 12.19
N SER A 103 12.15 -8.87 12.96
CA SER A 103 11.85 -8.55 14.36
C SER A 103 13.10 -8.53 15.25
N GLN A 104 14.14 -9.30 14.94
CA GLN A 104 15.42 -9.26 15.66
C GLN A 104 16.21 -8.01 15.27
N ASP A 105 16.29 -7.70 13.97
CA ASP A 105 16.94 -6.49 13.46
C ASP A 105 16.37 -5.21 14.09
N LEU A 106 15.04 -5.08 14.10
CA LEU A 106 14.35 -3.93 14.71
C LEU A 106 14.63 -3.79 16.22
N ARG A 107 14.96 -4.88 16.90
CA ARG A 107 15.32 -4.85 18.33
C ARG A 107 16.79 -4.55 18.55
N ALA A 108 17.65 -4.96 17.63
CA ALA A 108 19.06 -4.60 17.61
C ALA A 108 19.27 -3.09 17.30
N GLY A 109 18.19 -2.38 16.97
CA GLY A 109 18.19 -0.93 16.76
C GLY A 109 18.12 -0.51 15.28
N LYS A 110 17.96 -1.46 14.35
CA LYS A 110 17.75 -1.15 12.92
C LYS A 110 16.53 -0.26 12.78
N SER A 111 16.66 0.83 12.03
CA SER A 111 15.54 1.75 11.81
C SER A 111 14.50 1.12 10.89
N VAL A 112 13.22 1.40 11.14
CA VAL A 112 12.11 0.99 10.26
C VAL A 112 12.30 1.54 8.84
N ARG A 113 12.97 2.68 8.70
CA ARG A 113 13.24 3.32 7.40
C ARG A 113 14.36 2.66 6.60
N GLU A 114 15.17 1.82 7.25
CA GLU A 114 16.22 1.03 6.58
C GLU A 114 15.69 -0.28 6.02
N LEU A 115 14.49 -0.69 6.44
CA LEU A 115 13.84 -1.85 5.88
C LEU A 115 13.36 -1.57 4.45
N SER A 116 13.47 -2.59 3.61
CA SER A 116 12.84 -2.62 2.30
C SER A 116 11.33 -2.65 2.42
N ARG A 117 10.63 -2.26 1.37
CA ARG A 117 9.17 -2.31 1.29
C ARG A 117 8.66 -3.73 1.46
N LYS A 118 9.34 -4.74 0.89
CA LYS A 118 8.98 -6.16 1.05
C LYS A 118 9.09 -6.62 2.50
N GLU A 119 10.15 -6.22 3.20
CA GLU A 119 10.30 -6.51 4.63
C GLU A 119 9.21 -5.82 5.46
N LEU A 120 8.86 -4.57 5.15
CA LEU A 120 7.76 -3.85 5.81
C LEU A 120 6.42 -4.57 5.60
N GLU A 121 6.11 -4.90 4.34
CA GLU A 121 4.90 -5.61 3.95
C GLU A 121 4.77 -6.93 4.71
N LEU A 122 5.83 -7.74 4.69
CA LEU A 122 5.90 -9.02 5.38
C LEU A 122 5.74 -8.82 6.90
N TYR A 123 6.44 -7.85 7.50
CA TYR A 123 6.34 -7.55 8.92
C TYR A 123 4.92 -7.23 9.37
N TYR A 124 4.13 -6.61 8.51
CA TYR A 124 2.75 -6.24 8.79
C TYR A 124 1.73 -7.35 8.53
N GLN A 125 1.95 -8.17 7.50
CA GLN A 125 1.02 -9.23 7.10
C GLN A 125 1.12 -10.46 8.00
N VAL A 126 2.36 -10.93 8.27
CA VAL A 126 2.61 -12.23 8.92
C VAL A 126 1.86 -12.42 10.26
N PRO A 127 1.84 -11.47 11.20
CA PRO A 127 1.09 -11.65 12.45
C PRO A 127 -0.41 -11.89 12.23
N ARG A 128 -0.99 -11.30 11.18
CA ARG A 128 -2.41 -11.49 10.84
C ARG A 128 -2.65 -12.82 10.16
N ASP A 129 -1.72 -13.22 9.29
CA ASP A 129 -1.78 -14.51 8.62
C ASP A 129 -1.68 -15.65 9.63
N ILE A 130 -0.72 -15.58 10.57
CA ILE A 130 -0.60 -16.54 11.68
C ILE A 130 -1.90 -16.60 12.48
N LEU A 131 -2.43 -15.45 12.93
CA LEU A 131 -3.65 -15.43 13.75
C LEU A 131 -4.85 -16.06 13.03
N LYS A 132 -4.91 -15.92 11.69
CA LYS A 132 -5.98 -16.47 10.87
C LYS A 132 -5.83 -17.97 10.64
N VAL A 133 -4.62 -18.43 10.30
CA VAL A 133 -4.38 -19.81 9.84
C VAL A 133 -4.03 -20.78 10.97
N ALA A 134 -3.50 -20.30 12.09
CA ALA A 134 -3.07 -21.14 13.20
C ALA A 134 -4.17 -22.05 13.77
N PRO A 135 -5.43 -21.59 13.96
CA PRO A 135 -6.51 -22.48 14.42
C PRO A 135 -6.74 -23.65 13.46
N THR A 136 -6.76 -23.37 12.15
CA THR A 136 -6.96 -24.39 11.11
C THR A 136 -5.84 -25.42 11.11
N LEU A 137 -4.58 -24.98 11.13
CA LEU A 137 -3.44 -25.91 11.15
C LEU A 137 -3.38 -26.74 12.43
N LEU A 138 -3.71 -26.14 13.58
CA LEU A 138 -3.76 -26.84 14.86
C LEU A 138 -4.79 -27.97 14.82
N VAL A 139 -6.01 -27.70 14.33
CA VAL A 139 -7.06 -28.73 14.27
C VAL A 139 -6.65 -29.85 13.31
N ILE A 140 -6.13 -29.53 12.12
CA ILE A 140 -5.65 -30.52 11.13
C ILE A 140 -4.48 -31.37 11.67
N SER A 141 -3.70 -30.86 12.63
CA SER A 141 -2.61 -31.64 13.23
C SER A 141 -3.08 -32.81 14.10
N LEU A 142 -4.34 -32.80 14.54
CA LEU A 142 -4.91 -33.85 15.38
C LEU A 142 -5.28 -35.09 14.54
N PRO A 143 -5.02 -36.32 15.01
CA PRO A 143 -5.45 -37.53 14.32
C PRO A 143 -6.98 -37.55 14.13
N GLY A 144 -7.45 -37.94 12.93
CA GLY A 144 -8.88 -38.09 12.62
C GLY A 144 -9.65 -36.82 12.27
N THR A 145 -9.14 -35.62 12.58
CA THR A 145 -9.85 -34.37 12.25
C THR A 145 -9.79 -33.97 10.77
N ASN A 146 -8.80 -34.50 10.07
CA ASN A 146 -8.53 -34.26 8.65
C ASN A 146 -9.73 -34.58 7.75
N PHE A 147 -10.49 -35.62 8.09
CA PHE A 147 -11.64 -36.07 7.29
C PHE A 147 -12.72 -35.01 7.15
N PHE A 148 -12.93 -34.16 8.16
CA PHE A 148 -13.87 -33.05 8.09
C PHE A 148 -13.19 -31.71 7.77
N MET A 149 -11.96 -31.50 8.25
CA MET A 149 -11.25 -30.25 8.02
C MET A 149 -10.88 -30.02 6.55
N PHE A 150 -10.44 -31.05 5.82
CA PHE A 150 -10.08 -30.89 4.41
C PHE A 150 -11.28 -30.50 3.53
N PRO A 151 -12.47 -31.13 3.66
CA PRO A 151 -13.68 -30.63 3.01
C PRO A 151 -14.02 -29.18 3.38
N LEU A 152 -13.94 -28.82 4.68
CA LEU A 152 -14.21 -27.44 5.10
C LEU A 152 -13.23 -26.43 4.48
N VAL A 153 -11.95 -26.78 4.41
CA VAL A 153 -10.95 -25.90 3.79
C VAL A 153 -11.16 -25.79 2.28
N TYR A 154 -11.55 -26.89 1.63
CA TYR A 154 -11.90 -26.86 0.21
C TYR A 154 -13.11 -25.97 -0.08
N LEU A 155 -14.14 -26.01 0.78
CA LEU A 155 -15.35 -25.20 0.64
C LEU A 155 -15.18 -23.74 1.09
N PHE A 156 -14.33 -23.49 2.09
CA PHE A 156 -14.13 -22.16 2.71
C PHE A 156 -12.67 -21.72 2.77
N PRO A 157 -11.91 -21.77 1.64
CA PRO A 157 -10.48 -21.46 1.62
C PRO A 157 -10.20 -20.00 2.00
N ARG A 158 -11.11 -19.07 1.66
CA ARG A 158 -10.96 -17.64 1.99
C ARG A 158 -11.02 -17.37 3.49
N GLN A 159 -11.82 -18.13 4.24
CA GLN A 159 -12.05 -17.94 5.66
C GLN A 159 -10.96 -18.62 6.49
N LEU A 160 -10.59 -19.85 6.11
CA LEU A 160 -9.71 -20.72 6.89
C LEU A 160 -8.23 -20.58 6.54
N LEU A 161 -7.91 -20.19 5.30
CA LEU A 161 -6.53 -20.09 4.82
C LEU A 161 -6.10 -18.65 4.55
N THR A 162 -4.81 -18.47 4.37
CA THR A 162 -4.16 -17.20 3.99
C THR A 162 -3.65 -17.27 2.55
N TRP A 163 -3.14 -16.15 2.04
CA TRP A 163 -2.76 -16.01 0.64
C TRP A 163 -1.68 -17.00 0.19
N GLN A 164 -0.83 -17.48 1.11
CA GLN A 164 0.18 -18.51 0.85
C GLN A 164 -0.44 -19.82 0.31
N PHE A 165 -1.68 -20.13 0.68
CA PHE A 165 -2.36 -21.36 0.28
C PHE A 165 -3.32 -21.19 -0.91
N TRP A 166 -3.48 -19.97 -1.41
CA TRP A 166 -4.42 -19.67 -2.48
C TRP A 166 -3.76 -19.73 -3.85
N SER A 167 -4.50 -20.22 -4.85
CA SER A 167 -4.09 -20.12 -6.25
C SER A 167 -3.99 -18.65 -6.69
N LEU A 168 -3.30 -18.40 -7.80
CA LEU A 168 -3.15 -17.04 -8.33
C LEU A 168 -4.52 -16.39 -8.63
N GLU A 169 -5.45 -17.16 -9.19
CA GLU A 169 -6.83 -16.75 -9.45
C GLU A 169 -7.57 -16.40 -8.16
N GLN A 170 -7.52 -17.28 -7.15
CA GLN A 170 -8.14 -17.04 -5.84
C GLN A 170 -7.58 -15.78 -5.17
N ARG A 171 -6.27 -15.52 -5.28
CA ARG A 171 -5.65 -14.29 -4.74
C ARG A 171 -6.25 -13.04 -5.38
N VAL A 172 -6.46 -13.06 -6.69
CA VAL A 172 -7.11 -11.95 -7.42
C VAL A 172 -8.56 -11.81 -6.98
N ASP A 173 -9.35 -12.87 -7.05
CA ASP A 173 -10.79 -12.84 -6.73
C ASP A 173 -11.06 -12.41 -5.29
N TYR A 174 -10.28 -12.93 -4.33
CA TYR A 174 -10.45 -12.59 -2.93
C TYR A 174 -10.01 -11.15 -2.63
N SER A 175 -9.03 -10.64 -3.36
CA SER A 175 -8.61 -9.23 -3.26
C SER A 175 -9.68 -8.30 -3.83
N VAL A 176 -10.25 -8.63 -4.99
CA VAL A 176 -11.38 -7.91 -5.60
C VAL A 176 -12.60 -7.93 -4.67
N ALA A 177 -12.95 -9.10 -4.14
CA ALA A 177 -14.08 -9.23 -3.23
C ALA A 177 -13.84 -8.53 -1.87
N ALA A 178 -12.59 -8.42 -1.41
CA ALA A 178 -12.24 -7.60 -0.25
C ALA A 178 -12.35 -6.11 -0.56
N GLN A 179 -11.92 -5.70 -1.75
CA GLN A 179 -12.02 -4.32 -2.23
C GLN A 179 -13.47 -3.88 -2.38
N LYS A 180 -14.34 -4.71 -2.96
CA LYS A 180 -15.79 -4.47 -3.04
C LYS A 180 -16.39 -4.12 -1.67
N LYS A 181 -16.05 -4.88 -0.62
CA LYS A 181 -16.49 -4.61 0.77
C LYS A 181 -16.00 -3.26 1.30
N LYS A 182 -14.79 -2.83 0.93
CA LYS A 182 -14.24 -1.52 1.31
C LYS A 182 -15.02 -0.39 0.59
N VAL A 183 -15.20 -0.52 -0.72
CA VAL A 183 -15.87 0.49 -1.57
C VAL A 183 -17.31 0.74 -1.11
N TYR A 184 -18.06 -0.28 -0.70
CA TYR A 184 -19.40 -0.10 -0.11
C TYR A 184 -19.44 0.89 1.06
N SER A 185 -18.35 1.00 1.83
CA SER A 185 -18.26 1.92 2.98
C SER A 185 -17.76 3.31 2.62
N PHE A 186 -17.31 3.55 1.37
CA PHE A 186 -16.79 4.84 0.95
C PHE A 186 -17.84 5.95 1.05
N ARG A 187 -19.08 5.67 0.61
CA ARG A 187 -20.20 6.61 0.71
C ARG A 187 -20.49 7.02 2.16
N SER A 188 -20.33 6.10 3.10
CA SER A 188 -20.49 6.41 4.52
C SER A 188 -19.41 7.38 5.00
N VAL A 189 -18.15 7.14 4.67
CA VAL A 189 -17.04 8.06 5.02
C VAL A 189 -17.25 9.43 4.39
N PHE A 190 -17.63 9.48 3.11
CA PHE A 190 -17.88 10.73 2.40
C PHE A 190 -18.99 11.58 3.06
N ARG A 191 -20.11 10.97 3.47
CA ARG A 191 -21.15 11.71 4.22
C ARG A 191 -20.65 12.26 5.56
N HIS A 192 -19.82 11.50 6.28
CA HIS A 192 -19.24 11.99 7.53
C HIS A 192 -18.29 13.17 7.27
N LEU A 193 -17.51 13.16 6.18
CA LEU A 193 -16.70 14.29 5.77
C LEU A 193 -17.55 15.55 5.51
N GLN A 194 -18.60 15.42 4.71
CA GLN A 194 -19.52 16.52 4.41
C GLN A 194 -20.19 17.10 5.66
N SER A 195 -20.61 16.27 6.61
CA SER A 195 -21.24 16.70 7.87
C SER A 195 -20.30 17.49 8.81
N LYS A 196 -19.00 17.48 8.55
CA LYS A 196 -17.96 18.08 9.40
C LYS A 196 -17.32 19.31 8.79
N VAL A 197 -17.85 19.81 7.67
CA VAL A 197 -17.40 21.07 7.07
C VAL A 197 -17.78 22.23 8.02
N PRO A 198 -16.80 23.07 8.46
CA PRO A 198 -17.10 24.28 9.22
C PRO A 198 -18.01 25.24 8.45
N GLN A 199 -18.81 26.03 9.16
CA GLN A 199 -19.61 27.08 8.52
C GLN A 199 -18.77 28.33 8.21
N GLY A 200 -19.18 29.08 7.19
CA GLY A 200 -18.51 30.31 6.76
C GLY A 200 -17.24 30.08 5.93
N GLU A 201 -16.47 31.15 5.75
CA GLU A 201 -15.28 31.21 4.88
C GLU A 201 -14.23 30.13 5.24
N GLN A 202 -14.12 29.80 6.53
CA GLN A 202 -13.21 28.76 7.02
C GLN A 202 -13.51 27.36 6.46
N GLY A 203 -14.71 27.11 5.94
CA GLY A 203 -15.11 25.82 5.35
C GLY A 203 -15.01 25.76 3.83
N GLU A 204 -14.82 26.89 3.14
CA GLU A 204 -14.99 26.97 1.68
C GLU A 204 -14.02 26.09 0.91
N THR A 205 -12.74 26.10 1.29
CA THR A 205 -11.71 25.26 0.66
C THR A 205 -12.03 23.76 0.79
N LEU A 206 -12.48 23.35 1.98
CA LEU A 206 -12.88 21.97 2.26
C LEU A 206 -14.16 21.59 1.50
N LEU A 207 -15.13 22.50 1.43
CA LEU A 207 -16.36 22.34 0.69
C LEU A 207 -16.10 22.20 -0.81
N GLY A 208 -15.21 23.01 -1.37
CA GLY A 208 -14.80 22.95 -2.78
C GLY A 208 -14.22 21.58 -3.15
N VAL A 209 -13.35 21.02 -2.29
CA VAL A 209 -12.84 19.65 -2.48
C VAL A 209 -13.97 18.62 -2.47
N PHE A 210 -14.89 18.69 -1.50
CA PHE A 210 -15.99 17.72 -1.41
C PHE A 210 -17.04 17.90 -2.53
N HIS A 211 -17.21 19.11 -3.06
CA HIS A 211 -18.07 19.37 -4.21
C HIS A 211 -17.55 18.70 -5.48
N LYS A 212 -16.23 18.65 -5.69
CA LYS A 212 -15.62 17.87 -6.77
C LYS A 212 -15.96 16.38 -6.66
N LEU A 213 -15.80 15.81 -5.46
CA LEU A 213 -16.22 14.42 -5.21
C LEU A 213 -17.72 14.22 -5.46
N GLY A 214 -18.57 15.16 -5.04
CA GLY A 214 -20.02 15.11 -5.23
C GLY A 214 -20.46 15.21 -6.69
N SER A 215 -19.71 15.95 -7.52
CA SER A 215 -19.95 16.12 -8.97
C SER A 215 -19.36 15.00 -9.83
N GLY A 216 -18.68 14.02 -9.24
CA GLY A 216 -18.10 12.88 -9.95
C GLY A 216 -16.63 13.06 -10.34
N THR A 217 -15.98 14.16 -9.97
CA THR A 217 -14.54 14.39 -10.21
C THR A 217 -13.70 14.14 -8.94
N HIS A 218 -12.37 14.20 -9.06
CA HIS A 218 -11.46 14.10 -7.92
C HIS A 218 -10.67 15.39 -7.75
N PRO A 219 -10.35 15.80 -6.50
CA PRO A 219 -9.44 16.90 -6.23
C PRO A 219 -8.02 16.57 -6.70
N THR A 220 -7.27 17.60 -7.09
CA THR A 220 -5.85 17.44 -7.39
C THR A 220 -5.05 17.20 -6.12
N VAL A 221 -3.81 16.70 -6.24
CA VAL A 221 -2.94 16.49 -5.08
C VAL A 221 -2.72 17.80 -4.30
N ALA A 222 -2.51 18.92 -5.00
CA ALA A 222 -2.34 20.23 -4.37
C ALA A 222 -3.57 20.62 -3.53
N GLU A 223 -4.78 20.38 -4.03
CA GLU A 223 -6.03 20.67 -3.30
C GLU A 223 -6.20 19.77 -2.07
N VAL A 224 -5.82 18.49 -2.17
CA VAL A 224 -5.83 17.57 -1.02
C VAL A 224 -4.85 18.02 0.06
N LEU A 225 -3.68 18.53 -0.33
CA LEU A 225 -2.70 19.07 0.61
C LEU A 225 -3.14 20.41 1.21
N ALA A 226 -3.87 21.25 0.47
CA ALA A 226 -4.41 22.51 0.99
C ALA A 226 -5.37 22.30 2.17
N ILE A 227 -6.12 21.19 2.19
CA ILE A 227 -7.04 20.86 3.30
C ILE A 227 -6.38 20.09 4.46
N LYS A 228 -5.05 19.90 4.44
CA LYS A 228 -4.31 19.12 5.45
C LYS A 228 -4.56 19.60 6.88
N GLN A 229 -4.67 20.92 7.08
CA GLN A 229 -4.88 21.52 8.41
C GLN A 229 -6.14 20.99 9.13
N TYR A 230 -7.25 20.77 8.40
CA TYR A 230 -8.51 20.28 8.97
C TYR A 230 -8.39 18.87 9.55
N PHE A 231 -7.44 18.06 9.05
CA PHE A 231 -7.17 16.70 9.49
C PHE A 231 -6.10 16.60 10.58
N SER A 232 -5.36 17.68 10.82
CA SER A 232 -4.35 17.75 11.89
C SER A 232 -5.01 18.06 13.22
N THR A 233 -5.99 18.97 13.22
CA THR A 233 -6.70 19.46 14.41
C THR A 233 -8.21 19.22 14.28
N LYS A 234 -9.07 20.18 14.66
CA LYS A 234 -10.52 20.06 14.43
C LYS A 234 -10.83 20.55 13.00
N PRO A 235 -11.85 19.99 12.32
CA PRO A 235 -12.82 19.00 12.80
C PRO A 235 -12.49 17.54 12.48
N LEU A 236 -11.47 17.26 11.65
CA LEU A 236 -11.20 15.94 11.08
C LEU A 236 -9.97 15.22 11.64
N SER A 237 -9.33 15.71 12.71
CA SER A 237 -8.30 14.93 13.41
C SER A 237 -8.85 13.60 13.88
N LEU A 238 -7.95 12.61 13.94
CA LEU A 238 -8.29 11.27 14.39
C LEU A 238 -8.87 11.25 15.82
N SER A 239 -8.61 12.29 16.64
CA SER A 239 -9.20 12.51 17.97
C SER A 239 -10.63 13.02 17.96
N SER A 240 -11.00 13.84 16.98
CA SER A 240 -12.32 14.49 16.93
C SER A 240 -13.37 13.68 16.18
N LEU A 241 -12.98 12.55 15.55
CA LEU A 241 -13.91 11.71 14.80
C LEU A 241 -14.93 11.02 15.70
N SER A 242 -16.19 11.00 15.23
CA SER A 242 -17.26 10.26 15.89
C SER A 242 -17.05 8.74 15.80
N ARG A 243 -17.73 7.99 16.69
CA ARG A 243 -17.68 6.52 16.68
C ARG A 243 -18.06 5.93 15.33
N ASN A 244 -19.11 6.45 14.69
CA ASN A 244 -19.61 5.96 13.41
C ASN A 244 -18.62 6.26 12.27
N HIS A 245 -17.98 7.44 12.30
CA HIS A 245 -16.94 7.78 11.35
C HIS A 245 -15.73 6.84 11.48
N LEU A 246 -15.28 6.56 12.71
CA LEU A 246 -14.20 5.59 12.96
C LEU A 246 -14.54 4.16 12.50
N VAL A 247 -15.81 3.75 12.63
CA VAL A 247 -16.29 2.45 12.11
C VAL A 247 -16.23 2.42 10.59
N ALA A 248 -16.70 3.48 9.92
CA ALA A 248 -16.64 3.61 8.47
C ALA A 248 -15.18 3.57 7.98
N LEU A 249 -14.28 4.32 8.63
CA LEU A 249 -12.84 4.29 8.35
C LEU A 249 -12.23 2.89 8.53
N CYS A 250 -12.58 2.18 9.61
CA CYS A 250 -12.10 0.81 9.79
C CYS A 250 -12.53 -0.10 8.63
N ARG A 251 -13.76 0.04 8.14
CA ARG A 251 -14.29 -0.78 7.03
C ARG A 251 -13.56 -0.53 5.72
N ILE A 252 -13.32 0.74 5.34
CA ILE A 252 -12.61 1.07 4.09
C ILE A 252 -11.15 0.57 4.11
N HIS A 253 -10.56 0.42 5.30
CA HIS A 253 -9.21 -0.09 5.50
C HIS A 253 -9.14 -1.60 5.79
N GLY A 254 -10.27 -2.31 5.70
CA GLY A 254 -10.36 -3.75 5.97
C GLY A 254 -9.97 -4.13 7.40
N LYS A 255 -10.23 -3.25 8.37
CA LYS A 255 -9.93 -3.45 9.80
C LYS A 255 -11.19 -3.84 10.56
N SER A 256 -11.03 -4.71 11.56
CA SER A 256 -12.12 -5.12 12.44
C SER A 256 -12.76 -3.91 13.13
N THR A 257 -14.10 -3.88 13.14
CA THR A 257 -14.92 -2.86 13.80
C THR A 257 -15.38 -3.30 15.20
N PHE A 258 -15.26 -4.60 15.50
CA PHE A 258 -15.84 -5.26 16.67
C PHE A 258 -15.14 -4.84 17.97
N PHE A 259 -13.81 -4.90 17.99
CA PHE A 259 -13.02 -4.60 19.19
C PHE A 259 -12.84 -3.10 19.43
N LEU A 260 -12.72 -2.73 20.72
CA LEU A 260 -12.29 -1.42 21.18
C LEU A 260 -10.93 -0.99 20.59
N GLY A 261 -10.55 0.28 20.77
CA GLY A 261 -9.26 0.79 20.29
C GLY A 261 -9.19 1.05 18.78
N ARG A 262 -10.33 1.29 18.10
CA ARG A 262 -10.41 1.64 16.66
C ARG A 262 -9.44 2.76 16.27
N LYS A 263 -9.39 3.83 17.06
CA LYS A 263 -8.49 4.97 16.86
C LYS A 263 -7.01 4.55 16.80
N ARG A 264 -6.54 3.80 17.79
CA ARG A 264 -5.16 3.29 17.86
C ARG A 264 -4.85 2.35 16.70
N ARG A 265 -5.80 1.49 16.32
CA ARG A 265 -5.66 0.55 15.19
C ARG A 265 -5.51 1.31 13.86
N LEU A 266 -6.34 2.32 13.65
CA LEU A 266 -6.28 3.20 12.47
C LEU A 266 -4.97 4.00 12.44
N TRP A 267 -4.57 4.61 13.56
CA TRP A 267 -3.30 5.34 13.65
C TRP A 267 -2.10 4.46 13.29
N LYS A 268 -2.01 3.25 13.88
CA LYS A 268 -0.97 2.27 13.54
C LYS A 268 -1.01 1.88 12.07
N HIS A 269 -2.22 1.72 11.51
CA HIS A 269 -2.37 1.35 10.11
C HIS A 269 -1.93 2.46 9.16
N GLY A 270 -2.38 3.69 9.37
CA GLY A 270 -2.01 4.83 8.52
C GLY A 270 -0.51 5.09 8.59
N GLY A 271 0.08 5.02 9.78
CA GLY A 271 1.53 5.12 9.92
C GLY A 271 2.30 3.99 9.23
N PHE A 272 1.78 2.75 9.27
CA PHE A 272 2.36 1.65 8.48
C PHE A 272 2.31 1.92 6.98
N VAL A 273 1.15 2.36 6.48
CA VAL A 273 0.98 2.69 5.05
C VAL A 273 1.96 3.79 4.64
N ARG A 274 2.12 4.83 5.47
CA ARG A 274 3.08 5.91 5.24
C ARG A 274 4.53 5.41 5.17
N GLU A 275 5.00 4.62 6.13
CA GLU A 275 6.40 4.14 6.10
C GLU A 275 6.64 3.23 4.88
N MET A 276 5.62 2.49 4.45
CA MET A 276 5.67 1.70 3.23
C MET A 276 5.61 2.55 1.96
N ASP A 277 4.84 3.65 1.94
CA ASP A 277 4.87 4.67 0.87
C ASP A 277 6.28 5.27 0.72
N LEU A 278 6.92 5.62 1.83
CA LEU A 278 8.30 6.11 1.84
C LEU A 278 9.28 5.05 1.30
N ALA A 279 9.08 3.77 1.64
CA ALA A 279 9.91 2.69 1.10
C ALA A 279 9.70 2.50 -0.42
N MET A 280 8.46 2.57 -0.90
CA MET A 280 8.15 2.54 -2.33
C MET A 280 8.77 3.71 -3.09
N ALA A 281 8.77 4.91 -2.49
CA ALA A 281 9.42 6.09 -3.07
C ALA A 281 10.94 5.91 -3.19
N ARG A 282 11.59 5.28 -2.18
CA ARG A 282 13.03 4.98 -2.20
C ARG A 282 13.41 3.94 -3.26
N GLU A 283 12.61 2.88 -3.39
CA GLU A 283 12.87 1.78 -4.34
C GLU A 283 12.52 2.14 -5.79
N GLY A 284 11.56 3.05 -5.98
CA GLY A 284 11.08 3.49 -7.29
C GLY A 284 9.95 2.60 -7.84
N LEU A 285 8.81 3.23 -8.16
CA LEU A 285 7.61 2.53 -8.64
C LEU A 285 7.80 1.83 -10.00
N GLY A 286 8.69 2.32 -10.85
CA GLY A 286 8.94 1.73 -12.18
C GLY A 286 9.54 0.32 -12.11
N GLN A 287 10.33 0.05 -11.07
CA GLN A 287 11.01 -1.23 -10.85
C GLN A 287 10.08 -2.31 -10.25
N MET A 288 8.87 -1.93 -9.85
CA MET A 288 7.92 -2.85 -9.24
C MET A 288 7.29 -3.78 -10.26
N ASP A 289 7.08 -5.03 -9.85
CA ASP A 289 6.31 -5.99 -10.64
C ASP A 289 4.81 -5.64 -10.61
N LEU A 290 4.08 -6.15 -11.60
CA LEU A 290 2.64 -5.96 -11.72
C LEU A 290 1.87 -6.46 -10.49
N SER A 291 2.28 -7.60 -9.93
CA SER A 291 1.66 -8.18 -8.73
C SER A 291 1.80 -7.25 -7.52
N GLU A 292 2.97 -6.65 -7.38
CA GLU A 292 3.30 -5.72 -6.31
C GLU A 292 2.54 -4.39 -6.42
N LEU A 293 2.43 -3.85 -7.63
CA LEU A 293 1.64 -2.65 -7.90
C LEU A 293 0.15 -2.88 -7.59
N ARG A 294 -0.39 -4.03 -8.02
CA ARG A 294 -1.79 -4.41 -7.72
C ARG A 294 -2.05 -4.48 -6.23
N TRP A 295 -1.15 -5.12 -5.47
CA TRP A 295 -1.27 -5.19 -4.03
C TRP A 295 -1.24 -3.79 -3.38
N ALA A 296 -0.30 -2.95 -3.82
CA ALA A 296 -0.18 -1.57 -3.35
C ALA A 296 -1.45 -0.73 -3.60
N CYS A 297 -2.07 -0.89 -4.78
CA CYS A 297 -3.35 -0.29 -5.13
C CYS A 297 -4.49 -0.77 -4.21
N PHE A 298 -4.64 -2.09 -4.03
CA PHE A 298 -5.68 -2.66 -3.17
C PHE A 298 -5.56 -2.21 -1.71
N LEU A 299 -4.33 -2.08 -1.20
CA LEU A 299 -4.11 -1.61 0.17
C LEU A 299 -4.62 -0.18 0.37
N ARG A 300 -4.43 0.67 -0.65
CA ARG A 300 -4.79 2.10 -0.63
C ARG A 300 -6.22 2.39 -1.11
N GLY A 301 -6.94 1.35 -1.53
CA GLY A 301 -8.38 1.40 -1.77
C GLY A 301 -8.77 1.75 -3.21
N ILE A 302 -7.90 1.55 -4.19
CA ILE A 302 -8.29 1.51 -5.60
C ILE A 302 -8.28 0.08 -6.12
N ASN A 303 -9.26 -0.27 -6.95
CA ASN A 303 -9.28 -1.53 -7.69
C ASN A 303 -8.30 -1.44 -8.88
N PRO A 304 -7.23 -2.24 -8.93
CA PRO A 304 -6.28 -2.24 -10.03
C PRO A 304 -6.74 -3.08 -11.23
N MET A 305 -7.85 -3.82 -11.12
CA MET A 305 -8.34 -4.66 -12.22
C MET A 305 -8.76 -3.78 -13.40
N GLY A 306 -8.22 -4.07 -14.58
CA GLY A 306 -8.43 -3.29 -15.80
C GLY A 306 -7.53 -2.05 -15.96
N LEU A 307 -6.70 -1.71 -14.96
CA LEU A 307 -5.74 -0.61 -15.08
C LEU A 307 -4.44 -1.08 -15.75
N SER A 308 -3.84 -0.23 -16.57
CA SER A 308 -2.50 -0.49 -17.11
C SER A 308 -1.42 -0.33 -16.04
N LYS A 309 -0.23 -0.90 -16.25
CA LYS A 309 0.93 -0.69 -15.36
C LYS A 309 1.22 0.80 -15.17
N ARG A 310 1.11 1.59 -16.25
CA ARG A 310 1.33 3.04 -16.24
C ARG A 310 0.31 3.74 -15.33
N ASP A 311 -0.97 3.42 -15.45
CA ASP A 311 -2.03 4.09 -14.68
C ASP A 311 -1.91 3.77 -13.18
N MET A 312 -1.57 2.52 -12.84
CA MET A 312 -1.27 2.15 -11.46
C MET A 312 -0.10 2.94 -10.89
N VAL A 313 0.98 3.11 -11.68
CA VAL A 313 2.15 3.90 -11.27
C VAL A 313 1.76 5.36 -11.06
N LEU A 314 1.05 5.99 -12.00
CA LEU A 314 0.63 7.39 -11.88
C LEU A 314 -0.25 7.61 -10.64
N TRP A 315 -1.25 6.74 -10.42
CA TRP A 315 -2.11 6.84 -9.25
C TRP A 315 -1.34 6.66 -7.93
N LEU A 316 -0.37 5.73 -7.89
CA LEU A 316 0.49 5.54 -6.73
C LEU A 316 1.45 6.71 -6.53
N GLN A 317 1.91 7.37 -7.59
CA GLN A 317 2.71 8.59 -7.49
C GLN A 317 1.93 9.71 -6.79
N ASP A 318 0.69 9.96 -7.20
CA ASP A 318 -0.17 10.95 -6.56
C ASP A 318 -0.41 10.64 -5.08
N TRP A 319 -0.72 9.38 -4.77
CA TRP A 319 -0.85 8.92 -3.39
C TRP A 319 0.43 9.15 -2.57
N ILE A 320 1.58 8.75 -3.11
CA ILE A 320 2.86 8.87 -2.42
C ILE A 320 3.22 10.34 -2.21
N HIS A 321 2.95 11.21 -3.20
CA HIS A 321 3.15 12.64 -3.07
C HIS A 321 2.35 13.22 -1.91
N ILE A 322 1.11 12.77 -1.69
CA ILE A 322 0.32 13.14 -0.52
C ILE A 322 0.94 12.57 0.77
N SER A 323 1.21 11.27 0.81
CA SER A 323 1.68 10.57 2.02
C SER A 323 3.03 11.08 2.54
N SER A 324 3.93 11.50 1.65
CA SER A 324 5.25 12.03 1.98
C SER A 324 5.19 13.42 2.62
N ASN A 325 4.15 14.19 2.30
CA ASN A 325 3.86 15.49 2.88
C ASN A 325 2.99 15.41 4.16
N ILE A 326 2.63 14.22 4.62
CA ILE A 326 1.84 14.00 5.84
C ILE A 326 2.79 13.71 7.02
N GLU A 327 2.53 14.34 8.16
CA GLU A 327 3.21 14.08 9.44
C GLU A 327 2.32 13.31 10.42
N GLY A 328 2.82 13.03 11.64
CA GLY A 328 2.19 12.12 12.60
C GLY A 328 0.81 12.55 13.11
N ASP A 329 0.57 13.85 13.20
CA ASP A 329 -0.72 14.48 13.55
C ASP A 329 -1.73 14.43 12.39
N CYS A 330 -1.23 14.47 11.16
CA CYS A 330 -2.00 14.49 9.91
C CYS A 330 -2.42 13.10 9.40
N ILE A 331 -2.12 12.00 10.12
CA ILE A 331 -2.43 10.62 9.69
C ILE A 331 -3.92 10.43 9.36
N SER A 332 -4.80 11.24 9.95
CA SER A 332 -6.22 11.25 9.59
C SER A 332 -6.41 11.49 8.10
N LEU A 333 -5.71 12.45 7.48
CA LEU A 333 -5.82 12.74 6.04
C LEU A 333 -5.51 11.49 5.20
N LEU A 334 -4.39 10.82 5.50
CA LEU A 334 -3.98 9.60 4.80
C LEU A 334 -5.03 8.48 4.90
N LEU A 335 -5.73 8.39 6.04
CA LEU A 335 -6.81 7.43 6.22
C LEU A 335 -8.06 7.78 5.41
N HIS A 336 -8.26 9.03 5.01
CA HIS A 336 -9.39 9.46 4.16
C HIS A 336 -9.03 9.51 2.68
N CYS A 337 -7.74 9.48 2.31
CA CYS A 337 -7.26 9.45 0.93
C CYS A 337 -7.92 8.39 0.02
N PRO A 338 -8.29 7.16 0.48
CA PRO A 338 -9.00 6.21 -0.38
C PRO A 338 -10.31 6.79 -0.95
N VAL A 339 -11.01 7.62 -0.17
CA VAL A 339 -12.21 8.32 -0.64
C VAL A 339 -11.80 9.51 -1.50
N LEU A 340 -10.88 10.35 -1.03
CA LEU A 340 -10.48 11.57 -1.75
C LEU A 340 -9.95 11.29 -3.16
N LEU A 341 -9.25 10.17 -3.37
CA LEU A 341 -8.61 9.85 -4.66
C LEU A 341 -9.28 8.73 -5.46
N ALA A 342 -10.14 7.92 -4.83
CA ALA A 342 -10.70 6.73 -5.50
C ALA A 342 -12.22 6.58 -5.34
N TYR A 343 -12.93 7.57 -4.79
CA TYR A 343 -14.40 7.53 -4.66
C TYR A 343 -15.11 7.40 -6.01
N ASN A 344 -14.74 8.24 -6.98
CA ASN A 344 -15.28 8.24 -8.34
C ASN A 344 -14.43 7.45 -9.35
N ALA A 345 -13.54 6.57 -8.88
CA ALA A 345 -12.68 5.81 -9.79
C ALA A 345 -13.53 4.77 -10.56
N PRO A 346 -13.51 4.74 -11.90
CA PRO A 346 -14.33 3.81 -12.69
C PRO A 346 -14.10 2.34 -12.29
N SER A 347 -12.85 1.96 -12.00
CA SER A 347 -12.51 0.62 -11.56
C SER A 347 -13.13 0.23 -10.21
N ASN A 348 -13.39 1.19 -9.33
CA ASN A 348 -14.11 0.96 -8.07
C ASN A 348 -15.63 0.92 -8.29
N TRP A 349 -16.18 1.72 -9.20
CA TRP A 349 -17.61 1.75 -9.50
C TRP A 349 -18.12 0.43 -10.09
N ILE A 350 -17.32 -0.21 -10.95
CA ILE A 350 -17.61 -1.54 -11.51
C ILE A 350 -17.75 -2.62 -10.41
N LEU A 351 -17.27 -2.38 -9.18
CA LEU A 351 -17.44 -3.34 -8.10
C LEU A 351 -18.82 -3.26 -7.41
N ILE A 352 -19.48 -2.11 -7.50
CA ILE A 352 -20.73 -1.83 -6.77
C ILE A 352 -21.97 -1.77 -7.67
N HIS A 353 -21.78 -1.58 -8.97
CA HIS A 353 -22.78 -1.69 -10.02
C HIS A 353 -22.52 -2.96 -10.82
#